data_AF-A0A819SR31-F1
#
_entry.id   AF-A0A819SR31-F1
#
_cell.length_a   1.000
_cell.length_b   1.000
_cell.length_c   1.000
_cell.angle_alpha   90.00
_cell.angle_beta   90.00
_cell.angle_gamma   90.00
#
_symmetry.space_group_name_H-M   'P 1'
#
loop_
_entity.id
_entity.type
_entity.pdbx_description
1 polymer ?
#
loop_
_entity_poly.entity_id
_entity_poly.type
_entity_poly.pdbx_seq_one_letter_code
_entity_poly.pdbx_strand_id
1 'polypeptide(L)'
;MSHLLYESEKYIAAITDTYFIYTRTYRSSMSMMKSEFFPNEILIVCFGYLNALAIFRAFDQLNYRFRTLIRHIPLYLSFEHVSKPIFDQFCKNILSNSDVKIQIYLLLLSNEDICS
;
A
#
# COMPACT_ATOMS: atom_id res chain seq x y z
N MET A 1 54.14 9.12 1.32
CA MET A 1 52.85 9.85 1.37
C MET A 1 51.89 9.37 0.27
N SER A 2 52.37 9.04 -0.93
CA SER A 2 51.58 8.51 -2.06
C SER A 2 50.97 7.11 -1.84
N HIS A 3 51.67 6.20 -1.17
CA HIS A 3 51.20 4.82 -0.98
C HIS A 3 49.99 4.69 -0.03
N LEU A 4 49.88 5.59 0.95
CA LEU A 4 48.74 5.59 1.90
C LEU A 4 47.45 6.12 1.25
N LEU A 5 47.58 7.08 0.33
CA LEU A 5 46.45 7.60 -0.46
C LEU A 5 45.89 6.52 -1.40
N TYR A 6 46.77 5.80 -2.09
CA TYR A 6 46.37 4.73 -3.02
C TYR A 6 45.60 3.58 -2.34
N GLU A 7 46.01 3.17 -1.15
CA GLU A 7 45.30 2.13 -0.39
C GLU A 7 43.97 2.65 0.18
N SER A 8 43.87 3.94 0.51
CA SER A 8 42.60 4.54 0.93
C SER A 8 41.56 4.62 -0.21
N GLU A 9 42.00 4.87 -1.44
CA GLU A 9 41.11 4.90 -2.62
C GLU A 9 40.56 3.51 -2.96
N LYS A 10 41.38 2.46 -2.87
CA LYS A 10 40.91 1.07 -3.03
C LYS A 10 39.89 0.68 -1.97
N TYR A 11 40.12 1.10 -0.73
CA TYR A 11 39.22 0.81 0.38
C TYR A 11 37.86 1.52 0.19
N ILE A 12 37.88 2.78 -0.24
CA ILE A 12 36.67 3.54 -0.58
C ILE A 12 35.94 2.92 -1.77
N ALA A 13 36.67 2.49 -2.81
CA ALA A 13 36.08 1.79 -3.95
C ALA A 13 35.41 0.48 -3.53
N ALA A 14 36.07 -0.33 -2.68
CA ALA A 14 35.52 -1.58 -2.16
C ALA A 14 34.26 -1.35 -1.30
N ILE A 15 34.24 -0.30 -0.47
CA ILE A 15 33.05 0.08 0.30
C ILE A 15 31.93 0.51 -0.63
N THR A 16 32.23 1.33 -1.64
CA THR A 16 31.25 1.85 -2.59
C THR A 16 30.66 0.73 -3.43
N ASP A 17 31.49 -0.21 -3.89
CA ASP A 17 31.05 -1.40 -4.61
C ASP A 17 30.21 -2.31 -3.72
N THR A 18 30.60 -2.52 -2.46
CA THR A 18 29.81 -3.30 -1.51
C THR A 18 28.46 -2.64 -1.23
N TYR A 19 28.42 -1.32 -1.05
CA TYR A 19 27.19 -0.56 -0.87
C TYR A 19 26.33 -0.56 -2.13
N PHE A 20 26.93 -0.49 -3.32
CA PHE A 20 26.24 -0.58 -4.59
C PHE A 20 25.67 -1.99 -4.83
N ILE A 21 26.41 -3.04 -4.50
CA ILE A 21 25.94 -4.43 -4.55
C ILE A 21 24.81 -4.63 -3.54
N TYR A 22 24.94 -4.13 -2.31
CA TYR A 22 23.90 -4.21 -1.28
C TYR A 22 22.62 -3.49 -1.72
N THR A 23 22.74 -2.25 -2.19
CA THR A 23 21.58 -1.48 -2.67
C THR A 23 20.98 -2.09 -3.93
N ARG A 24 21.77 -2.64 -4.84
CA ARG A 24 21.28 -3.32 -6.05
C ARG A 24 20.63 -4.67 -5.74
N THR A 25 21.18 -5.45 -4.81
CA THR A 25 20.54 -6.70 -4.36
C THR A 25 19.26 -6.43 -3.60
N TYR A 26 19.21 -5.45 -2.70
CA TYR A 26 17.96 -5.03 -2.03
C TYR A 26 16.92 -4.50 -3.03
N ARG A 27 17.36 -3.70 -4.00
CA ARG A 27 16.47 -3.14 -5.04
C ARG A 27 16.00 -4.20 -6.03
N SER A 28 16.80 -5.25 -6.27
CA SER A 28 16.43 -6.39 -7.10
C SER A 28 15.60 -7.44 -6.36
N SER A 29 15.78 -7.61 -5.05
CA SER A 29 14.94 -8.46 -4.18
C SER A 29 13.59 -7.80 -3.86
N MET A 30 13.45 -6.50 -4.10
CA MET A 30 12.16 -5.82 -4.16
C MET A 30 11.38 -6.15 -5.46
N SER A 31 11.72 -7.23 -6.18
CA SER A 31 10.80 -7.83 -7.14
C SER A 31 9.72 -8.59 -6.37
N MET A 32 8.66 -7.84 -6.02
CA MET A 32 7.36 -8.31 -5.54
C MET A 32 7.42 -9.13 -4.24
N MET A 33 7.12 -8.46 -3.11
CA MET A 33 6.30 -9.14 -2.10
C MET A 33 5.05 -9.63 -2.82
N LYS A 34 5.02 -10.91 -3.16
CA LYS A 34 3.85 -11.56 -3.74
C LYS A 34 2.84 -11.68 -2.61
N SER A 35 2.03 -10.65 -2.44
CA SER A 35 0.99 -10.60 -1.41
C SER A 35 0.06 -11.81 -1.47
N GLU A 36 -0.04 -12.45 -2.64
CA GLU A 36 -0.74 -13.70 -2.90
C GLU A 36 -0.24 -14.89 -2.07
N PHE A 37 0.99 -14.84 -1.53
CA PHE A 37 1.53 -15.89 -0.67
C PHE A 37 1.33 -15.63 0.82
N PHE A 38 0.90 -14.44 1.24
CA PHE A 38 0.60 -14.22 2.66
C PHE A 38 -0.62 -15.03 3.07
N PRO A 39 -0.67 -15.56 4.31
CA PRO A 39 -1.88 -16.13 4.89
C PRO A 39 -3.03 -15.11 4.97
N ASN A 40 -4.28 -15.59 5.03
CA ASN A 40 -5.46 -14.72 5.09
C ASN A 40 -5.42 -13.81 6.31
N GLU A 41 -4.96 -14.32 7.44
CA GLU A 41 -4.86 -13.65 8.73
C GLU A 41 -3.94 -12.43 8.64
N ILE A 42 -2.79 -12.59 7.97
CA ILE A 42 -1.83 -11.51 7.78
C ILE A 42 -2.43 -10.43 6.87
N LEU A 43 -3.10 -10.83 5.78
CA LEU A 43 -3.75 -9.90 4.87
C LEU A 43 -4.88 -9.12 5.55
N ILE A 44 -5.69 -9.77 6.39
CA ILE A 44 -6.76 -9.12 7.17
C ILE A 44 -6.16 -8.04 8.08
N VAL A 45 -5.09 -8.37 8.81
CA VAL A 45 -4.40 -7.42 9.68
C VAL A 45 -3.86 -6.25 8.86
N CYS A 46 -3.20 -6.50 7.72
CA CYS A 46 -2.70 -5.45 6.85
C CYS A 46 -3.83 -4.54 6.32
N PHE A 47 -4.96 -5.12 5.92
CA PHE A 47 -6.12 -4.37 5.45
C PHE A 47 -6.73 -3.49 6.54
N GLY A 48 -6.62 -3.88 7.82
CA GLY A 48 -7.05 -3.04 8.95
C GLY A 48 -6.32 -1.69 9.05
N TYR A 49 -5.13 -1.55 8.47
CA TYR A 49 -4.38 -0.29 8.45
C TYR A 49 -4.66 0.57 7.21
N LEU A 50 -5.45 0.06 6.26
CA LEU A 50 -5.72 0.73 5.00
C LEU A 50 -7.14 1.31 4.97
N ASN A 51 -7.29 2.42 4.25
CA ASN A 51 -8.59 2.99 3.95
C ASN A 51 -9.36 2.07 3.00
N ALA A 52 -10.65 1.85 3.26
CA ALA A 52 -11.55 1.04 2.43
C ALA A 52 -11.50 1.43 0.94
N LEU A 53 -11.38 2.72 0.62
CA LEU A 53 -11.21 3.20 -0.75
C LEU A 53 -9.98 2.61 -1.43
N ALA A 54 -8.85 2.61 -0.72
CA ALA A 54 -7.59 2.08 -1.23
C ALA A 54 -7.67 0.56 -1.38
N ILE A 55 -8.29 -0.13 -0.41
CA ILE A 55 -8.48 -1.57 -0.45
C ILE A 55 -9.31 -1.98 -1.68
N PHE A 56 -10.46 -1.33 -1.91
CA PHE A 56 -11.31 -1.67 -3.05
C PHE A 56 -10.65 -1.37 -4.39
N ARG A 57 -9.98 -0.22 -4.51
CA ARG A 57 -9.29 0.15 -5.75
C ARG A 57 -8.14 -0.79 -6.07
N ALA A 58 -7.36 -1.19 -5.07
CA ALA A 58 -6.17 -1.98 -5.29
C ALA A 58 -6.46 -3.49 -5.39
N PHE A 59 -7.38 -4.03 -4.59
CA PHE A 59 -7.44 -5.48 -4.39
C PHE A 59 -8.74 -6.17 -4.87
N ASP A 60 -9.83 -5.43 -5.10
CA ASP A 60 -11.14 -6.03 -5.43
C ASP A 60 -11.18 -6.74 -6.80
N GLN A 61 -10.38 -6.24 -7.74
CA GLN A 61 -10.29 -6.79 -9.10
C GLN A 61 -9.03 -7.63 -9.31
N LEU A 62 -8.19 -7.79 -8.29
CA LEU A 62 -6.85 -8.32 -8.46
C LEU A 62 -6.84 -9.86 -8.52
N ASN A 63 -7.57 -10.53 -7.62
CA ASN A 63 -7.90 -11.95 -7.74
C ASN A 63 -9.12 -12.34 -6.89
N TYR A 64 -9.66 -13.53 -7.13
CA TYR A 64 -10.84 -14.06 -6.42
C TYR A 64 -10.62 -14.17 -4.90
N ARG A 65 -9.41 -14.53 -4.47
CA ARG A 65 -9.06 -14.68 -3.06
C ARG A 65 -9.16 -13.35 -2.33
N PHE A 66 -8.55 -12.30 -2.87
CA PHE A 66 -8.61 -10.96 -2.28
C PHE A 66 -10.02 -10.38 -2.33
N ARG A 67 -10.72 -10.52 -3.47
CA ARG A 67 -12.13 -10.13 -3.57
C ARG A 67 -12.94 -10.75 -2.44
N THR A 68 -12.84 -12.06 -2.26
CA THR A 68 -13.56 -12.76 -1.19
C THR A 68 -13.16 -12.25 0.19
N LEU A 69 -11.86 -12.10 0.46
CA LEU A 69 -11.35 -11.65 1.75
C LEU A 69 -11.88 -10.26 2.13
N ILE A 70 -11.86 -9.31 1.19
CA ILE A 70 -12.29 -7.93 1.42
C ILE A 70 -13.78 -7.85 1.76
N ARG A 71 -14.61 -8.76 1.22
CA ARG A 71 -16.04 -8.79 1.54
C ARG A 71 -16.35 -9.27 2.97
N HIS A 72 -15.37 -9.80 3.70
CA HIS A 72 -15.60 -10.39 5.03
C HIS A 72 -14.90 -9.64 6.15
N ILE A 73 -14.26 -8.50 5.87
CA ILE A 73 -13.59 -7.70 6.88
C ILE A 73 -14.38 -6.43 7.20
N PRO A 74 -14.35 -5.96 8.45
CA PRO A 74 -14.84 -4.64 8.79
C PRO A 74 -13.94 -3.59 8.12
N LEU A 75 -14.55 -2.61 7.48
CA LEU A 75 -13.83 -1.61 6.70
C LEU A 75 -13.90 -0.23 7.36
N TYR A 76 -12.73 0.38 7.51
CA TYR A 76 -12.58 1.77 7.91
C TYR A 76 -12.56 2.67 6.68
N LEU A 77 -13.47 3.64 6.64
CA LEU A 77 -13.61 4.56 5.52
C LEU A 77 -13.34 5.99 5.98
N SER A 78 -12.26 6.59 5.48
CA SER A 78 -11.96 8.01 5.69
C SER A 78 -12.01 8.78 4.37
N PHE A 79 -12.59 9.97 4.39
CA PHE A 79 -12.64 10.86 3.22
C PHE A 79 -11.78 12.12 3.38
N GLU A 80 -10.89 12.14 4.37
CA GLU A 80 -10.11 13.33 4.78
C GLU A 80 -9.27 13.97 3.67
N HIS A 81 -8.76 13.17 2.74
CA HIS A 81 -7.96 13.65 1.61
C HIS A 81 -8.49 13.12 0.27
N VAL A 82 -9.81 12.98 0.16
CA VAL A 82 -10.46 12.38 -1.01
C VAL A 82 -11.20 13.46 -1.81
N SER A 83 -10.79 13.67 -3.06
CA SER A 83 -11.48 14.61 -3.95
C SER A 83 -12.94 14.21 -4.18
N LYS A 84 -13.84 15.18 -4.32
CA LYS A 84 -15.27 14.96 -4.57
C LYS A 84 -15.60 13.98 -5.70
N PRO A 85 -14.93 13.99 -6.87
CA PRO A 85 -15.22 13.01 -7.93
C PRO A 85 -14.97 11.55 -7.50
N ILE A 86 -13.91 11.33 -6.70
CA ILE A 86 -13.57 10.01 -6.17
C ILE A 86 -14.61 9.57 -5.15
N PHE A 87 -15.01 10.48 -4.27
CA PHE A 87 -16.09 10.26 -3.31
C PHE A 87 -17.38 9.85 -4.02
N ASP A 88 -17.83 10.65 -4.99
CA ASP A 88 -19.09 10.39 -5.72
C ASP A 88 -19.06 9.06 -6.45
N GLN A 89 -17.93 8.73 -7.09
CA GLN A 89 -17.76 7.43 -7.77
C GLN A 89 -17.83 6.27 -6.77
N PHE A 90 -17.19 6.42 -5.61
CA PHE A 90 -17.23 5.39 -4.58
C PHE A 90 -18.62 5.20 -3.99
N CYS A 91 -19.34 6.30 -3.72
CA CYS A 91 -20.72 6.26 -3.27
C CYS A 91 -21.61 5.52 -4.28
N LYS A 92 -21.47 5.81 -5.58
CA LYS A 92 -22.20 5.07 -6.63
C LYS A 92 -21.89 3.56 -6.60
N ASN A 93 -20.62 3.20 -6.46
CA ASN A 93 -20.20 1.80 -6.41
C ASN A 93 -20.76 1.07 -5.18
N ILE A 94 -20.73 1.70 -4.00
CA ILE A 94 -21.30 1.12 -2.78
C ILE A 94 -22.82 1.01 -2.85
N LEU A 95 -23.51 2.03 -3.36
CA LEU A 95 -24.97 1.99 -3.50
C LEU A 95 -25.43 0.88 -4.43
N SER A 96 -24.61 0.51 -5.42
CA SER A 96 -24.86 -0.63 -6.31
C SER A 96 -24.51 -2.00 -5.72
N ASN A 97 -23.83 -2.07 -4.58
CA ASN A 97 -23.35 -3.31 -3.96
C ASN A 97 -23.70 -3.35 -2.47
N SER A 98 -24.86 -3.95 -2.16
CA SER A 98 -25.43 -4.01 -0.82
C SER A 98 -24.51 -4.66 0.22
N ASP A 99 -23.68 -5.61 -0.19
CA ASP A 99 -22.81 -6.36 0.73
C ASP A 99 -21.72 -5.47 1.30
N VAL A 100 -21.21 -4.54 0.50
CA VAL A 100 -20.16 -3.59 0.92
C VAL A 100 -20.68 -2.60 1.94
N LYS A 101 -21.95 -2.19 1.79
CA LYS A 101 -22.58 -1.23 2.70
C LYS A 101 -22.61 -1.75 4.14
N ILE A 102 -22.79 -3.06 4.32
CA ILE A 102 -22.87 -3.71 5.63
C ILE A 102 -21.48 -3.84 6.29
N GLN A 103 -20.40 -3.78 5.50
CA GLN A 103 -19.01 -3.92 5.99
C GLN A 103 -18.44 -2.62 6.57
N ILE A 104 -19.00 -1.45 6.25
CA ILE A 104 -18.52 -0.17 6.76
C ILE A 104 -18.94 -0.02 8.21
N TYR A 105 -17.97 -0.15 9.13
CA TYR A 105 -18.22 -0.01 10.56
C TYR A 105 -17.92 1.40 11.08
N LEU A 106 -16.98 2.11 10.43
CA LEU A 106 -16.56 3.44 10.82
C LEU A 106 -16.37 4.31 9.59
N LEU A 107 -16.99 5.48 9.64
CA LEU A 107 -16.95 6.50 8.61
C LEU A 107 -16.39 7.80 9.21
N LEU A 108 -15.27 8.26 8.64
CA LEU A 108 -14.67 9.55 8.98
C LEU A 108 -14.86 10.51 7.81
N LEU A 109 -15.65 11.55 8.05
CA LEU A 109 -15.89 12.65 7.12
C LEU A 109 -15.00 13.83 7.54
N SER A 110 -14.28 14.42 6.58
CA SER A 110 -13.67 15.73 6.79
C SER A 110 -14.57 16.78 6.16
N ASN A 111 -15.07 17.70 6.99
CA ASN A 111 -15.76 18.91 6.55
C ASN A 111 -14.74 20.04 6.31
N GLU A 112 -13.63 19.74 5.65
CA GLU A 112 -12.81 20.81 5.08
C GLU A 112 -13.56 21.37 3.87
N ASP A 113 -14.41 22.37 4.13
CA ASP A 113 -14.87 23.31 3.11
C ASP A 113 -13.63 24.00 2.54
N ILE A 114 -13.02 23.39 1.53
CA ILE A 114 -12.07 24.10 0.67
C ILE A 114 -12.93 24.99 -0.23
N CYS A 115 -13.43 26.07 0.35
CA CYS A 115 -13.83 27.26 -0.37
C CYS A 115 -12.56 27.86 -0.99
N SER A 116 -12.28 27.48 -2.23
CA SER A 116 -11.31 28.16 -3.09
C SER A 116 -12.03 29.00 -4.14
#